data_AF-A0A7D7LA16-F1
#
_entry.id   AF-A0A7D7LA16-F1
#
_cell.length_a   1.000
_cell.length_b   1.000
_cell.length_c   1.000
_cell.angle_alpha   90.00
_cell.angle_beta   90.00
_cell.angle_gamma   90.00
#
_symmetry.space_group_name_H-M   'P 1'
#
loop_
_entity.id
_entity.type
_entity.pdbx_description
1 polymer ?
#
loop_
_entity_poly.entity_id
_entity_poly.type
_entity_poly.pdbx_seq_one_letter_code
_entity_poly.pdbx_strand_id
1 'polypeptide(L)'
;MAKRVSGNEKPYRPVDEALVRSVLRGSDSEETTSVSDNTAAPSVRDSTLVEPITLDPQQSPPIQPAPVIEKLSREKRVLLTKSEEREIERFVSRLAEELETPLKLSHVLRSCMTILRHAQKEIIAQASHSEKLERPPNGDPVALAEFEYKLAQIISDALSKTPPLD
;
A
#
# COMPACT_ATOMS: atom_id res chain seq x y z
N MET A 1 5.72 6.18 -36.82
CA MET A 1 4.61 7.02 -37.35
C MET A 1 3.37 6.76 -36.52
N ALA A 2 2.88 7.74 -35.76
CA ALA A 2 1.68 7.60 -34.93
C ALA A 2 0.44 7.94 -35.77
N LYS A 3 -0.50 6.99 -35.87
CA LYS A 3 -1.75 7.14 -36.62
C LYS A 3 -2.63 8.15 -35.88
N ARG A 4 -2.89 9.31 -36.48
CA ARG A 4 -3.78 10.33 -35.92
C ARG A 4 -5.22 9.83 -35.98
N VAL A 5 -5.88 9.81 -34.82
CA VAL A 5 -7.29 9.46 -34.65
C VAL A 5 -8.16 10.51 -35.35
N SER A 6 -9.16 10.07 -36.11
CA SER A 6 -10.06 10.95 -36.88
C SER A 6 -10.95 11.76 -35.94
N GLY A 7 -11.09 13.06 -36.18
CA GLY A 7 -11.70 14.04 -35.26
C GLY A 7 -13.20 13.89 -34.94
N ASN A 8 -13.83 12.77 -35.30
CA ASN A 8 -15.24 12.48 -35.02
C ASN A 8 -15.44 11.16 -34.25
N GLU A 9 -14.36 10.58 -33.73
CA GLU A 9 -14.43 9.37 -32.91
C GLU A 9 -14.72 9.76 -31.46
N LYS A 10 -15.89 9.34 -30.96
CA LYS A 10 -16.29 9.59 -29.57
C LYS A 10 -15.32 8.83 -28.64
N PRO A 11 -14.77 9.48 -27.60
CA PRO A 11 -13.84 8.83 -26.68
C PRO A 11 -14.44 7.56 -26.07
N TYR A 12 -13.63 6.50 -25.99
CA TYR A 12 -14.04 5.25 -25.36
C TYR A 12 -14.45 5.52 -23.90
N ARG A 13 -15.74 5.31 -23.62
CA ARG A 13 -16.32 5.39 -22.29
C ARG A 13 -16.87 4.01 -21.94
N PRO A 14 -16.24 3.28 -21.01
CA PRO A 14 -16.63 1.90 -20.70
C PRO A 14 -17.99 1.79 -19.97
N VAL A 15 -18.62 2.92 -19.63
CA VAL A 15 -19.87 2.96 -18.87
C VAL A 15 -20.79 4.02 -19.49
N ASP A 16 -22.02 3.62 -19.82
CA ASP A 16 -23.03 4.50 -20.40
C ASP A 16 -23.56 5.52 -19.39
N GLU A 17 -23.86 6.75 -19.86
CA GLU A 17 -24.39 7.83 -19.02
C GLU A 17 -25.73 7.47 -18.34
N ALA A 18 -26.51 6.57 -18.96
CA ALA A 18 -27.74 6.05 -18.38
C ALA A 18 -27.47 5.27 -17.08
N LEU A 19 -26.38 4.50 -17.03
CA LEU A 19 -26.00 3.74 -15.84
C LEU A 19 -25.58 4.69 -14.72
N VAL A 20 -24.75 5.70 -15.04
CA VAL A 20 -24.28 6.72 -14.09
C VAL A 20 -25.47 7.49 -13.50
N ARG A 21 -26.46 7.85 -14.32
CA ARG A 21 -27.67 8.55 -13.86
C ARG A 21 -28.57 7.67 -12.99
N SER A 22 -28.67 6.37 -13.27
CA SER A 22 -29.47 5.45 -12.43
C SER A 22 -28.87 5.28 -11.03
N VAL A 23 -27.53 5.22 -10.92
CA VAL A 23 -26.84 5.09 -9.64
C VAL A 23 -26.93 6.37 -8.81
N LEU A 24 -26.83 7.54 -9.46
CA LEU A 24 -26.94 8.83 -8.78
C LEU A 24 -28.37 9.15 -8.33
N ARG A 25 -29.39 8.58 -8.97
CA ARG A 25 -30.80 8.87 -8.64
C ARG A 25 -31.40 7.96 -7.59
N GLY A 26 -30.72 6.87 -7.21
CA GLY A 26 -31.32 5.87 -6.34
C GLY A 26 -32.45 5.14 -7.07
N SER A 27 -32.56 3.85 -6.81
CA SER A 27 -33.58 2.98 -7.38
C SER A 27 -34.96 3.36 -6.86
N ASP A 28 -35.68 4.19 -7.59
CA ASP A 28 -37.14 4.14 -7.63
C ASP A 28 -37.52 3.49 -8.97
N SER A 29 -37.79 2.19 -8.89
CA SER A 29 -38.54 1.49 -9.92
C SER A 29 -39.93 2.10 -10.00
N GLU A 30 -40.40 2.46 -11.19
CA GLU A 30 -41.72 2.04 -11.64
C GLU A 30 -41.88 2.20 -13.16
N GLU A 31 -42.44 1.14 -13.74
CA GLU A 31 -42.84 1.01 -15.13
C GLU A 31 -43.97 1.98 -15.48
N THR A 32 -43.94 2.42 -16.74
CA THR A 32 -45.04 2.87 -17.60
C THR A 32 -46.44 3.04 -16.98
N THR A 33 -47.01 4.26 -17.03
CA THR A 33 -48.19 4.59 -17.86
C THR A 33 -48.59 6.07 -17.74
N SER A 34 -49.17 6.57 -18.82
CA SER A 34 -49.78 7.89 -19.03
C SER A 34 -50.86 8.29 -18.01
N VAL A 35 -51.01 9.60 -17.74
CA VAL A 35 -52.23 10.45 -17.89
C VAL A 35 -52.06 11.81 -17.17
N SER A 36 -52.72 12.83 -17.74
CA SER A 36 -52.77 14.27 -17.47
C SER A 36 -53.03 14.79 -16.04
N ASP A 37 -52.63 16.06 -15.89
CA ASP A 37 -53.26 17.22 -15.24
C ASP A 37 -53.50 17.31 -13.71
N ASN A 38 -53.12 18.51 -13.25
CA ASN A 38 -53.75 19.39 -12.26
C ASN A 38 -53.29 19.39 -10.79
N THR A 39 -52.86 20.60 -10.39
CA THR A 39 -53.08 21.34 -9.13
C THR A 39 -53.42 20.56 -7.84
N ALA A 40 -52.60 20.76 -6.80
CA ALA A 40 -52.98 21.48 -5.56
C ALA A 40 -51.94 21.29 -4.45
N ALA A 41 -51.55 22.40 -3.80
CA ALA A 41 -50.98 22.38 -2.45
C ALA A 41 -52.06 21.97 -1.42
N PRO A 42 -51.67 21.53 -0.21
CA PRO A 42 -51.77 22.49 0.88
C PRO A 42 -50.64 22.44 1.91
N SER A 43 -50.54 23.59 2.57
CA SER A 43 -49.77 23.94 3.76
C SER A 43 -50.26 23.19 5.00
N VAL A 44 -49.34 22.75 5.87
CA VAL A 44 -49.53 22.86 7.33
C VAL A 44 -48.19 23.21 7.98
N ARG A 45 -48.19 24.33 8.69
CA ARG A 45 -47.14 24.81 9.57
C ARG A 45 -47.20 24.01 10.88
N ASP A 46 -46.06 23.62 11.43
CA ASP A 46 -45.93 23.57 12.88
C ASP A 46 -44.53 24.03 13.30
N SER A 47 -44.51 25.01 14.18
CA SER A 47 -43.32 25.69 14.68
C SER A 47 -43.11 25.26 16.12
N THR A 48 -42.28 24.25 16.32
CA THR A 48 -41.76 23.91 17.64
C THR A 48 -40.47 24.71 17.90
N LEU A 49 -40.60 25.68 18.80
CA LEU A 49 -39.50 26.41 19.42
C LEU A 49 -38.58 25.42 20.14
N VAL A 50 -37.36 25.26 19.64
CA VAL A 50 -36.28 24.53 20.32
C VAL A 50 -35.43 25.55 21.06
N GLU A 51 -35.38 25.43 22.38
CA GLU A 51 -34.50 26.22 23.25
C GLU A 51 -33.02 26.03 22.85
N PRO A 52 -32.19 27.09 22.86
CA PRO A 52 -30.78 26.96 22.60
C PRO A 52 -30.11 26.32 23.81
N ILE A 53 -29.66 25.08 23.65
CA ILE A 53 -28.76 24.41 24.60
C ILE A 53 -27.44 25.19 24.58
N THR A 54 -27.19 25.97 25.62
CA THR A 54 -25.88 26.58 25.87
C THR A 54 -24.91 25.46 26.22
N LEU A 55 -24.18 24.97 25.24
CA LEU A 55 -23.05 24.07 25.47
C LEU A 55 -21.94 24.87 26.14
N ASP A 56 -21.66 24.54 27.41
CA ASP A 56 -20.45 24.97 28.10
C ASP A 56 -19.23 24.69 27.20
N PRO A 57 -18.28 25.64 27.07
CA PRO A 57 -17.03 25.38 26.38
C PRO A 57 -16.19 24.45 27.26
N GLN A 58 -16.52 23.15 27.23
CA GLN A 58 -15.66 22.11 27.77
C GLN A 58 -14.32 22.23 27.06
N GLN A 59 -13.30 22.58 27.86
CA GLN A 59 -11.90 22.58 27.47
C GLN A 59 -11.60 21.34 26.65
N SER A 60 -11.40 21.54 25.35
CA SER A 60 -10.82 20.50 24.50
C SER A 60 -9.44 20.18 25.08
N PRO A 61 -9.12 18.90 25.36
CA PRO A 61 -7.80 18.54 25.83
C PRO A 61 -6.77 19.04 24.80
N PRO A 62 -5.57 19.46 25.24
CA PRO A 62 -4.54 19.95 24.32
C PRO A 62 -4.28 18.89 23.25
N ILE A 63 -4.51 19.26 21.99
CA ILE A 63 -4.25 18.43 20.82
C ILE A 63 -2.74 18.18 20.81
N GLN A 64 -2.32 17.01 21.28
CA GLN A 64 -0.93 16.59 21.13
C GLN A 64 -0.64 16.50 19.62
N PRO A 65 0.45 17.10 19.13
CA PRO A 65 0.78 17.04 17.71
C PRO A 65 0.97 15.56 17.33
N ALA A 66 0.21 15.11 16.34
CA ALA A 66 0.32 13.76 15.83
C ALA A 66 1.77 13.50 15.37
N PRO A 67 2.31 12.30 15.61
CA PRO A 67 3.65 11.96 15.16
C PRO A 67 3.76 12.15 13.64
N VAL A 68 4.77 12.91 13.21
CA VAL A 68 5.03 13.16 11.78
C VAL A 68 5.62 11.89 11.17
N ILE A 69 4.79 11.12 10.47
CA ILE A 69 5.24 9.93 9.73
C ILE A 69 5.85 10.39 8.40
N GLU A 70 7.14 10.13 8.21
CA GLU A 70 7.83 10.43 6.95
C GLU A 70 7.26 9.58 5.80
N LYS A 71 7.00 10.22 4.66
CA LYS A 71 6.49 9.53 3.46
C LYS A 71 7.62 8.81 2.73
N LEU A 72 7.32 7.60 2.25
CA LEU A 72 8.24 6.83 1.42
C LEU A 72 8.51 7.54 0.09
N SER A 73 9.75 7.96 -0.14
CA SER A 73 10.16 8.77 -1.30
C SER A 73 11.33 8.18 -2.10
N ARG A 74 11.93 7.08 -1.63
CA ARG A 74 13.11 6.46 -2.22
C ARG A 74 12.85 5.02 -2.62
N GLU A 75 13.47 4.60 -3.72
CA GLU A 75 13.44 3.23 -4.21
C GLU A 75 14.82 2.57 -4.08
N LYS A 76 14.80 1.25 -3.84
CA LYS A 76 15.98 0.39 -3.93
C LYS A 76 15.69 -0.72 -4.92
N ARG A 77 16.64 -0.98 -5.82
CA ARG A 77 16.51 -1.99 -6.88
C ARG A 77 17.65 -3.00 -6.77
N VAL A 78 17.33 -4.25 -7.06
CA VAL A 78 18.25 -5.37 -7.22
C VAL A 78 17.86 -6.10 -8.50
N LEU A 79 18.84 -6.60 -9.24
CA LEU A 79 18.59 -7.44 -10.42
C LEU A 79 18.50 -8.89 -9.96
N LEU A 80 17.49 -9.60 -10.45
CA LEU A 80 17.27 -11.00 -10.18
C LEU A 80 17.30 -11.79 -11.49
N THR A 81 17.74 -13.03 -11.42
CA THR A 81 17.49 -14.02 -12.46
C THR A 81 16.01 -14.40 -12.49
N LYS A 82 15.56 -14.96 -13.62
CA LYS A 82 14.18 -15.45 -13.76
C LYS A 82 13.83 -16.54 -12.75
N SER A 83 14.81 -17.36 -12.34
CA SER A 83 14.62 -18.39 -11.32
C SER A 83 14.42 -17.77 -9.95
N GLU A 84 15.27 -16.83 -9.54
CA GLU A 84 15.18 -16.17 -8.24
C GLU A 84 13.86 -15.40 -8.07
N GLU A 85 13.46 -14.65 -9.11
CA GLU A 85 12.18 -13.93 -9.11
C GLU A 85 11.01 -14.89 -8.85
N ARG A 86 10.95 -16.01 -9.59
CA ARG A 86 9.89 -17.03 -9.43
C ARG A 86 9.91 -17.69 -8.04
N GLU A 87 11.09 -17.98 -7.50
CA GLU A 87 11.22 -18.63 -6.20
C GLU A 87 10.76 -17.70 -5.07
N ILE A 88 11.17 -16.43 -5.13
CA ILE A 88 10.78 -15.40 -4.16
C ILE A 88 9.27 -15.14 -4.24
N GLU A 89 8.69 -15.01 -5.43
CA GLU A 89 7.23 -14.81 -5.58
C GLU A 89 6.42 -15.97 -5.02
N ARG A 90 6.87 -17.21 -5.24
CA ARG A 90 6.24 -18.41 -4.66
C ARG A 90 6.36 -18.44 -3.14
N PHE A 91 7.47 -17.96 -2.58
CA PHE A 91 7.63 -17.84 -1.14
C PHE A 91 6.65 -16.81 -0.55
N VAL A 92 6.56 -15.61 -1.16
CA VAL A 92 5.63 -14.56 -0.73
C VAL A 92 4.18 -15.03 -0.81
N SER A 93 3.83 -15.76 -1.86
CA SER A 93 2.48 -16.30 -2.04
C SER A 93 2.12 -17.30 -0.93
N ARG A 94 3.01 -18.24 -0.64
CA ARG A 94 2.82 -19.20 0.46
C ARG A 94 2.74 -18.53 1.82
N LEU A 95 3.54 -17.49 2.05
CA LEU A 95 3.47 -16.71 3.30
C LEU A 95 2.15 -15.94 3.41
N ALA A 96 1.61 -15.42 2.31
CA ALA A 96 0.32 -14.75 2.28
C ALA A 96 -0.84 -15.71 2.61
N GLU A 97 -0.77 -16.93 2.09
CA GLU A 97 -1.72 -18.01 2.40
C GLU A 97 -1.69 -18.37 3.89
N GLU A 98 -0.51 -18.61 4.45
CA GLU A 98 -0.33 -18.98 5.85
C GLU A 98 -0.81 -17.89 6.83
N LEU A 99 -0.61 -16.61 6.47
CA LEU A 99 -1.04 -15.47 7.28
C LEU A 99 -2.47 -15.02 6.99
N GLU A 100 -3.17 -15.69 6.09
CA GLU A 100 -4.52 -15.33 5.61
C GLU A 100 -4.64 -13.85 5.20
N THR A 101 -3.55 -13.27 4.70
CA THR A 101 -3.42 -11.82 4.45
C THR A 101 -2.68 -11.58 3.14
N PRO A 102 -3.20 -10.71 2.24
CA PRO A 102 -2.52 -10.43 0.98
C PRO A 102 -1.17 -9.75 1.22
N LEU A 103 -0.10 -10.35 0.69
CA LEU A 103 1.25 -9.80 0.75
C LEU A 103 1.83 -9.50 -0.62
N LYS A 104 2.81 -8.60 -0.62
CA LYS A 104 3.65 -8.21 -1.75
C LYS A 104 5.10 -8.34 -1.32
N LEU A 105 5.99 -8.55 -2.28
CA LEU A 105 7.43 -8.62 -2.01
C LEU A 105 7.95 -7.39 -1.25
N SER A 106 7.42 -6.20 -1.54
CA SER A 106 7.78 -4.97 -0.83
C SER A 106 7.50 -5.02 0.68
N HIS A 107 6.48 -5.75 1.13
CA HIS A 107 6.20 -5.92 2.56
C HIS A 107 7.31 -6.75 3.23
N VAL A 108 7.66 -7.89 2.61
CA VAL A 108 8.75 -8.75 3.10
C VAL A 108 10.07 -8.01 3.11
N LEU A 109 10.44 -7.32 2.02
CA LEU A 109 11.69 -6.56 1.95
C LEU A 109 11.76 -5.46 3.01
N ARG A 110 10.67 -4.75 3.27
CA ARG A 110 10.62 -3.74 4.35
C ARG A 110 10.75 -4.37 5.73
N SER A 111 10.14 -5.52 5.96
CA SER A 111 10.32 -6.28 7.22
C SER A 111 11.77 -6.72 7.39
N CYS A 112 12.43 -7.23 6.33
CA CYS A 112 13.86 -7.52 6.35
C CYS A 112 14.71 -6.28 6.67
N MET A 113 14.38 -5.10 6.12
CA MET A 113 15.08 -3.85 6.47
C MET A 113 14.90 -3.46 7.93
N THR A 114 13.74 -3.75 8.55
CA THR A 114 13.54 -3.55 9.99
C THR A 114 14.44 -4.49 10.79
N ILE A 115 14.47 -5.78 10.44
CA ILE A 115 15.34 -6.77 11.08
C ILE A 115 16.81 -6.37 10.96
N LEU A 116 17.28 -5.97 9.77
CA LEU A 116 18.67 -5.56 9.55
C LEU A 116 19.07 -4.32 10.35
N ARG A 117 18.16 -3.35 10.50
CA ARG A 117 18.43 -2.15 11.33
C ARG A 117 18.47 -2.48 12.81
N HIS A 118 17.60 -3.38 13.27
CA HIS A 118 17.60 -3.86 14.65
C HIS A 118 18.89 -4.63 14.98
N ALA A 119 19.29 -5.55 14.10
CA ALA A 119 20.47 -6.40 14.24
C ALA A 119 21.80 -5.67 13.92
N GLN A 120 21.78 -4.38 13.59
CA GLN A 120 22.93 -3.66 13.04
C GLN A 120 24.19 -3.80 13.91
N LYS A 121 24.05 -3.70 15.24
CA LYS A 121 25.18 -3.82 16.17
C LYS A 121 25.85 -5.18 16.08
N GLU A 122 25.06 -6.26 16.11
CA GLU A 122 25.56 -7.62 16.06
C GLU A 122 26.11 -7.97 14.67
N ILE A 123 25.51 -7.44 13.60
CA ILE A 123 26.02 -7.60 12.23
C ILE A 123 27.41 -6.97 12.11
N ILE A 124 27.60 -5.74 12.62
CA ILE A 124 28.90 -5.05 12.59
C ILE A 124 29.93 -5.80 13.45
N ALA A 125 29.53 -6.28 14.63
CA ALA A 125 30.41 -7.06 15.49
C ALA A 125 30.81 -8.39 14.83
N GLN A 126 29.89 -9.11 14.18
CA GLN A 126 30.22 -10.33 13.46
C GLN A 126 31.15 -10.06 12.29
N ALA A 127 30.88 -8.98 11.52
CA ALA A 127 31.70 -8.57 10.39
C ALA A 127 33.14 -8.18 10.78
N SER A 128 33.35 -7.64 11.99
CA SER A 128 34.69 -7.30 12.46
C SER A 128 35.54 -8.52 12.84
N HIS A 129 34.90 -9.65 13.13
CA HIS A 129 35.59 -10.91 13.47
C HIS A 129 35.76 -11.84 12.27
N SER A 130 35.02 -11.62 11.18
CA SER A 130 35.15 -12.38 9.94
C SER A 130 36.36 -11.96 9.11
N GLU A 131 36.80 -12.83 8.20
CA GLU A 131 37.78 -12.47 7.18
C GLU A 131 37.30 -11.28 6.34
N LYS A 132 38.24 -10.44 5.92
CA LYS A 132 37.95 -9.24 5.13
C LYS A 132 37.30 -9.65 3.81
N LEU A 133 36.05 -9.24 3.62
CA LEU A 133 35.34 -9.39 2.36
C LEU A 133 35.84 -8.35 1.35
N GLU A 134 36.40 -8.84 0.24
CA GLU A 134 36.80 -8.00 -0.89
C GLU A 134 35.68 -7.93 -1.91
N ARG A 135 35.48 -6.73 -2.47
CA ARG A 135 34.47 -6.53 -3.50
C ARG A 135 34.92 -7.23 -4.79
N PRO A 136 34.09 -8.11 -5.38
CA PRO A 136 34.44 -8.80 -6.61
C PRO A 136 34.48 -7.81 -7.81
N PRO A 137 35.24 -8.14 -8.87
CA PRO A 137 35.30 -7.36 -10.09
C PRO A 137 33.95 -7.37 -10.82
N ASN A 138 33.66 -6.29 -11.55
CA ASN A 138 32.46 -6.23 -12.39
C ASN A 138 32.60 -7.25 -13.54
N GLY A 139 31.67 -8.20 -13.65
CA GLY A 139 31.62 -9.16 -14.77
C GLY A 139 31.98 -10.60 -14.41
N ASP A 140 32.34 -10.89 -13.16
CA ASP A 140 32.48 -12.27 -12.66
C ASP A 140 31.26 -12.67 -11.82
N PRO A 141 30.28 -13.39 -12.40
CA PRO A 141 29.07 -13.79 -11.68
C PRO A 141 29.35 -14.82 -10.59
N VAL A 142 30.40 -15.64 -10.72
CA VAL A 142 30.74 -16.67 -9.72
C VAL A 142 31.34 -15.99 -8.48
N ALA A 143 32.31 -15.10 -8.68
CA ALA A 143 32.87 -14.33 -7.58
C ALA A 143 31.83 -13.45 -6.88
N LEU A 144 30.85 -12.92 -7.63
CA LEU A 144 29.72 -12.19 -7.06
C LEU A 144 28.85 -13.08 -6.17
N ALA A 145 28.47 -14.26 -6.65
CA ALA A 145 27.66 -15.21 -5.88
C ALA A 145 28.37 -15.68 -4.61
N GLU A 146 29.69 -15.97 -4.68
CA GLU A 146 30.49 -16.33 -3.51
C GLU A 146 30.56 -15.19 -2.48
N PHE A 147 30.75 -13.95 -2.95
CA PHE A 147 30.75 -12.77 -2.10
C PHE A 147 29.40 -12.59 -1.39
N GLU A 148 28.29 -12.67 -2.13
CA GLU A 148 26.94 -12.54 -1.59
C GLU A 148 26.61 -13.66 -0.60
N TYR A 149 27.06 -14.89 -0.86
CA TYR A 149 26.89 -16.02 0.06
C TYR A 149 27.63 -15.81 1.37
N LYS A 150 28.90 -15.39 1.33
CA LYS A 150 29.67 -15.08 2.55
C LYS A 150 29.04 -13.92 3.34
N LEU A 151 28.54 -12.89 2.66
CA LEU A 151 27.81 -11.80 3.30
C LEU A 151 26.53 -12.31 3.98
N ALA A 152 25.79 -13.20 3.32
CA ALA A 152 24.59 -13.82 3.89
C ALA A 152 24.91 -14.66 5.13
N GLN A 153 26.04 -15.38 5.16
CA GLN A 153 26.50 -16.11 6.34
C GLN A 153 26.75 -15.19 7.54
N ILE A 154 27.49 -14.09 7.34
CA ILE A 154 27.73 -13.10 8.40
C ILE A 154 26.41 -12.56 8.95
N ILE A 155 25.47 -12.20 8.07
CA ILE A 155 24.16 -11.69 8.48
C ILE A 155 23.39 -12.77 9.25
N SER A 156 23.34 -14.01 8.75
CA SER A 156 22.65 -15.12 9.39
C SER A 156 23.19 -15.40 10.80
N ASP A 157 24.51 -15.47 10.94
CA ASP A 157 25.16 -15.71 12.23
C ASP A 157 24.89 -14.57 13.22
N ALA A 158 24.91 -13.33 12.76
CA ALA A 158 24.57 -12.17 13.59
C ALA A 158 23.10 -12.17 14.03
N LEU A 159 22.18 -12.55 13.14
CA LEU A 159 20.76 -12.64 13.47
C LEU A 159 20.48 -13.66 14.57
N SER A 160 21.21 -14.78 14.60
CA SER A 160 21.07 -15.77 15.67
C SER A 160 21.46 -15.26 17.07
N LYS A 161 22.27 -14.19 17.13
CA LYS A 161 22.74 -13.55 18.36
C LYS A 161 21.94 -12.28 18.70
N THR A 162 21.07 -11.85 17.80
CA THR A 162 20.28 -10.63 17.97
C THR A 162 19.09 -10.89 18.91
N PRO A 163 18.81 -10.04 19.90
CA PRO A 163 17.63 -10.19 20.75
C PRO A 163 16.32 -10.04 19.94
N PRO A 164 15.20 -10.59 20.44
CA PRO A 164 13.89 -10.43 19.79
C PRO A 164 13.51 -8.97 19.51
N LEU A 165 12.60 -8.76 18.56
CA LEU A 165 11.96 -7.46 18.33
C LEU A 165 10.92 -7.21 19.44
N ASP A 166 10.94 -6.01 20.01
CA ASP A 166 9.96 -5.53 21.00
C ASP A 166 8.69 -4.97 20.36
#